data_AF-A0A0R1WNG1-F1
#
_entry.id   AF-A0A0R1WNG1-F1
#
_cell.length_a   1.000
_cell.length_b   1.000
_cell.length_c   1.000
_cell.angle_alpha   90.00
_cell.angle_beta   90.00
_cell.angle_gamma   90.00
#
_symmetry.space_group_name_H-M   'P 1'
#
loop_
_entity.id
_entity.type
_entity.pdbx_description
1 polymer ?
#
loop_
_entity_poly.entity_id
_entity_poly.type
_entity_poly.pdbx_seq_one_letter_code
_entity_poly.pdbx_strand_id
1 'polypeptide(L)' 'MEGISAGTIVHNMELTAENQGLGSNYNMACLGSIPENIIPTGFKPLFTLTLGQTNETFVPRDISLNKIETNIIK' A
#
# COMPACT_ATOMS: atom_id res chain seq x y z
N MET A 1 16.96 -4.16 0.02
CA MET A 1 16.12 -5.33 0.42
C MET A 1 15.24 -5.02 1.64
N GLU A 2 15.61 -4.07 2.50
CA GLU A 2 14.89 -3.72 3.75
C GLU A 2 13.41 -3.31 3.58
N GLY A 3 12.99 -2.85 2.41
CA GLY A 3 11.61 -2.43 2.16
C GLY A 3 10.62 -3.55 1.79
N ILE A 4 11.09 -4.78 1.50
CA ILE A 4 10.20 -5.84 0.96
C ILE A 4 9.25 -6.35 2.05
N SER A 5 9.77 -6.70 3.22
CA SER A 5 8.94 -7.17 4.34
C SER A 5 7.99 -6.07 4.82
N ALA A 6 8.49 -4.85 4.97
CA ALA A 6 7.68 -3.70 5.36
C ALA A 6 6.57 -3.41 4.32
N GLY A 7 6.89 -3.46 3.03
CA GLY A 7 5.92 -3.27 1.96
C GLY A 7 4.84 -4.34 1.95
N THR A 8 5.21 -5.61 2.19
CA THR A 8 4.25 -6.72 2.30
C THR A 8 3.29 -6.49 3.47
N ILE A 9 3.80 -6.03 4.62
CA ILE A 9 2.98 -5.72 5.79
C ILE A 9 1.98 -4.61 5.48
N VAL A 10 2.45 -3.48 4.92
CA VAL A 10 1.57 -2.33 4.66
C VAL A 10 0.56 -2.63 3.54
N HIS A 11 0.91 -3.49 2.57
CA HIS A 11 -0.06 -3.98 1.59
C HIS A 11 -1.17 -4.83 2.21
N ASN A 12 -0.83 -5.74 3.12
CA ASN A 12 -1.86 -6.50 3.83
C ASN A 12 -2.77 -5.57 4.68
N MET A 13 -2.22 -4.49 5.23
CA MET A 13 -3.01 -3.48 5.96
C MET A 13 -3.99 -2.74 5.04
N GLU A 14 -3.57 -2.34 3.83
CA GLU A 14 -4.43 -1.74 2.80
C GLU A 14 -5.61 -2.67 2.45
N LEU A 15 -5.31 -3.92 2.06
CA LEU A 15 -6.35 -4.89 1.70
C LEU A 15 -7.32 -5.16 2.86
N THR A 16 -6.81 -5.16 4.10
CA THR A 16 -7.63 -5.33 5.31
C THR A 16 -8.52 -4.11 5.58
N ALA A 17 -8.07 -2.90 5.23
CA ALA A 17 -8.88 -1.68 5.32
C ALA A 17 -10.02 -1.71 4.30
N GLU A 18 -9.73 -2.11 3.05
CA GLU A 18 -10.76 -2.28 2.00
C GLU A 18 -11.81 -3.31 2.41
N ASN A 19 -11.39 -4.45 2.97
CA ASN A 19 -12.31 -5.49 3.49
C ASN A 19 -13.23 -4.97 4.63
N GLN A 20 -12.84 -3.91 5.32
CA GLN A 20 -13.64 -3.24 6.34
C GLN A 20 -14.45 -2.04 5.81
N GLY A 21 -14.44 -1.80 4.51
CA GLY A 21 -15.14 -0.68 3.86
C GLY A 21 -14.44 0.67 4.05
N LEU A 22 -13.15 0.68 4.36
CA LEU A 22 -12.34 1.90 4.42
C LEU A 22 -11.60 2.10 3.12
N GLY A 23 -11.41 3.36 2.73
CA GLY A 23 -10.47 3.72 1.70
C GLY A 23 -9.04 3.76 2.23
N SER A 24 -8.12 3.28 1.41
CA SER A 24 -6.68 3.22 1.71
C SER A 24 -5.85 3.71 0.54
N ASN A 25 -4.71 4.35 0.84
CA ASN A 25 -3.77 4.82 -0.17
C ASN A 25 -2.34 4.89 0.38
N TYR A 26 -1.36 4.49 -0.45
CA TYR A 26 0.05 4.74 -0.19
C TYR A 26 0.43 6.18 -0.48
N ASN A 27 0.59 6.99 0.57
CA ASN A 27 0.97 8.40 0.41
C ASN A 27 2.48 8.64 0.56
N MET A 28 3.30 7.96 -0.24
CA MET A 28 4.76 7.96 -0.06
C MET A 28 5.41 9.35 -0.17
N ALA A 29 4.76 10.30 -0.85
CA ALA A 29 5.23 11.67 -0.98
C ALA A 29 5.37 12.40 0.38
N CYS A 30 4.56 12.02 1.38
CA CYS A 30 4.60 12.68 2.69
C CYS A 30 5.73 12.20 3.61
N LEU A 31 6.48 11.15 3.23
CA LEU A 31 7.59 10.62 4.04
C LEU A 31 8.62 11.68 4.41
N GLY A 32 8.97 12.55 3.48
CA GLY A 32 9.93 13.65 3.70
C GLY A 32 9.38 14.80 4.56
N SER A 33 8.08 14.79 4.86
CA SER A 33 7.42 15.79 5.70
C SER A 33 7.22 15.31 7.15
N ILE A 34 7.60 14.08 7.47
CA ILE A 34 7.52 13.55 8.84
C ILE A 34 8.58 14.25 9.70
N PRO A 35 8.21 14.93 10.80
CA PRO A 35 9.17 15.62 11.65
C PRO A 35 10.18 14.66 12.29
N GLU A 36 11.46 15.02 12.27
CA GLU A 36 12.57 14.15 12.73
C GLU A 36 12.45 13.74 14.21
N ASN A 37 11.83 14.59 15.03
CA ASN A 37 11.65 14.36 16.46
C ASN A 37 10.44 13.48 16.81
N ILE A 38 9.63 13.07 15.84
CA ILE A 38 8.47 12.19 16.05
C ILE A 38 8.86 10.71 15.88
N ILE A 39 9.88 10.42 15.08
CA ILE A 39 10.34 9.05 14.85
C ILE A 39 11.33 8.66 15.96
N PRO A 40 11.09 7.57 16.71
CA PRO A 40 12.01 7.13 17.75
C PRO A 40 13.42 6.85 17.21
N THR A 41 14.44 7.10 18.02
CA THR A 41 15.83 6.82 17.65
C THR A 41 16.00 5.36 17.22
N GLY A 42 16.67 5.14 16.09
CA GLY A 42 16.87 3.82 15.49
C GLY A 42 15.76 3.37 14.54
N PHE A 43 14.65 4.11 14.42
CA PHE A 43 13.61 3.88 13.43
C PHE A 43 13.76 4.79 12.22
N LYS A 44 13.33 4.29 11.07
CA LYS A 44 13.29 5.05 9.81
C LYS A 44 11.89 4.92 9.20
N PRO A 45 11.26 6.02 8.77
CA PRO A 45 10.00 5.92 8.05
C PRO A 45 10.26 5.26 6.68
N LEU A 46 9.44 4.25 6.36
CA LEU A 46 9.57 3.48 5.11
C LEU A 46 8.33 3.57 4.24
N PHE A 47 7.14 3.52 4.83
CA PHE A 47 5.84 3.60 4.15
C PHE A 47 4.88 4.45 4.95
N THR A 48 3.93 5.06 4.25
CA THR A 48 2.83 5.84 4.84
C THR A 48 1.53 5.40 4.20
N LEU A 49 0.61 4.94 5.03
CA LEU A 49 -0.73 4.50 4.64
C LEU A 49 -1.73 5.50 5.18
N THR A 50 -2.44 6.18 4.28
CA THR A 50 -3.59 7.01 4.64
C THR A 50 -4.85 6.16 4.59
N LEU A 51 -5.66 6.25 5.64
CA LEU A 51 -6.91 5.49 5.80
C LEU A 51 -8.06 6.46 6.10
N GLY A 52 -9.26 6.13 5.65
CA GLY A 52 -10.44 6.93 5.99
C GLY A 52 -11.74 6.30 5.51
N GLN A 53 -12.85 6.73 6.11
CA GLN A 53 -14.16 6.48 5.52
C GLN A 53 -14.26 7.23 4.20
N THR A 54 -14.85 6.58 3.20
CA THR A 54 -15.09 7.17 1.90
C THR A 54 -16.43 6.70 1.36
N ASN A 55 -17.08 7.57 0.59
CA ASN A 55 -18.26 7.23 -0.20
C ASN A 55 -17.90 6.96 -1.67
N GLU A 56 -16.61 7.04 -2.02
CA GLU A 56 -16.11 6.74 -3.36
C GLU A 56 -16.20 5.23 -3.61
N THR A 57 -16.73 4.87 -4.78
CA THR A 57 -16.78 3.47 -5.22
C THR A 57 -15.45 3.06 -5.82
N PHE A 58 -14.78 2.09 -5.19
CA PHE A 58 -13.58 1.47 -5.77
C PHE A 58 -13.96 0.67 -7.01
N VAL A 59 -13.43 1.06 -8.17
CA VAL A 59 -13.61 0.34 -9.42
C VAL A 59 -12.42 -0.61 -9.58
N PRO A 60 -12.62 -1.94 -9.57
CA PRO A 60 -11.56 -2.88 -9.87
C PRO A 60 -10.92 -2.56 -11.23
N ARG A 61 -9.59 -2.55 -11.30
CA ARG A 61 -8.91 -2.37 -12.59
C ARG A 61 -8.99 -3.67 -13.37
N ASP A 62 -9.56 -3.64 -14.56
CA ASP A 62 -9.47 -4.75 -15.49
C ASP A 62 -8.04 -4.83 -16.05
N ILE A 63 -7.25 -5.77 -15.55
CA ILE A 63 -5.90 -6.03 -16.04
C ILE A 63 -5.97 -7.20 -17.01
N SER A 64 -5.82 -6.90 -18.30
CA SER A 64 -5.73 -7.92 -19.35
C SER A 64 -4.66 -8.96 -19.02
N LEU A 65 -5.08 -10.22 -18.93
CA LEU A 65 -4.18 -11.37 -18.72
C LEU A 65 -3.15 -11.53 -19.84
N ASN A 66 -3.44 -11.00 -21.03
CA ASN A 66 -2.52 -11.01 -22.18
C ASN A 66 -1.29 -10.11 -21.97
N LYS A 67 -1.25 -9.29 -20.90
CA LYS A 67 -0.05 -8.52 -20.51
C LYS A 67 1.00 -9.36 -19.77
N ILE A 68 0.62 -10.53 -19.26
CA ILE A 68 1.55 -11.50 -18.67
C ILE A 68 1.62 -12.64 -19.67
N GLU A 69 2.75 -12.79 -20.36
CA GLU A 69 2.95 -13.93 -21.27
C GLU A 69 2.94 -15.22 -20.45
N THR A 70 1.81 -15.93 -20.45
CA THR A 70 1.70 -17.24 -19.83
C THR A 70 1.81 -18.32 -20.91
N ASN A 71 2.94 -19.01 -20.96
CA ASN A 71 3.02 -20.29 -21.64
C ASN A 71 2.24 -21.32 -20.79
N ILE A 72 0.96 -21.51 -21.08
CA ILE A 72 0.18 -22.60 -20.47
C ILE A 72 0.72 -23.91 -21.06
N ILE A 73 1.60 -24.59 -20.32
CA ILE A 73 2.03 -25.95 -20.63
C ILE A 73 0.88 -26.88 -20.23
N LYS A 74 0.23 -27.50 -21.22
CA LYS A 74 -0.79 -28.55 -21.04
C LYS A 74 -0.16 -29.88 -20.67
#